data_AF-A0A959Z1C0-F1
#
_entry.id   AF-A0A959Z1C0-F1
#
_cell.length_a   1.000
_cell.length_b   1.000
_cell.length_c   1.000
_cell.angle_alpha   90.00
_cell.angle_beta   90.00
_cell.angle_gamma   90.00
#
_symmetry.space_group_name_H-M   'P 1'
#
loop_
_entity.id
_entity.type
_entity.pdbx_description
1 polymer ?
#
loop_
_entity_poly.entity_id
_entity_poly.type
_entity_poly.pdbx_seq_one_letter_code
_entity_poly.pdbx_strand_id
1 'polypeptide(L)' 'MATATRTETSCYHCGDTCGADHVRADDKDFCCPGCRFVYELLDQSGLCDYYDLGDRPQVKAEVAADAPRPELFDLP' A
#
# COMPACT_ATOMS: atom_id res chain seq x y z
N MET A 1 14.74 26.06 -19.20
CA MET A 1 14.40 25.50 -17.88
C MET A 1 12.95 25.04 -17.96
N ALA A 2 12.69 23.80 -18.39
CA ALA A 2 11.33 23.27 -18.51
C ALA A 2 11.02 22.50 -17.22
N THR A 3 10.31 23.15 -16.30
CA THR A 3 9.78 22.51 -15.11
C THR A 3 8.64 21.60 -15.56
N ALA A 4 8.92 20.31 -15.68
CA ALA A 4 7.89 19.31 -15.95
C ALA A 4 6.97 19.25 -14.72
N THR A 5 5.75 19.74 -14.86
CA THR A 5 4.67 19.55 -13.89
C THR A 5 4.46 18.05 -13.75
N ARG A 6 4.98 17.48 -12.67
CA ARG A 6 4.85 16.06 -12.36
C ARG A 6 3.44 15.89 -11.81
N THR A 7 2.55 15.32 -12.60
CA THR A 7 1.20 14.98 -12.16
C THR A 7 1.33 14.01 -10.99
N GLU A 8 1.08 14.49 -9.78
CA GLU A 8 1.14 13.71 -8.54
C GLU A 8 -0.11 12.86 -8.44
N THR A 9 -0.14 11.77 -9.20
CA THR A 9 -1.16 10.75 -9.06
C THR A 9 -1.01 10.07 -7.69
N SER A 10 -2.08 9.77 -6.99
CA SER A 10 -2.03 9.07 -5.69
C SER A 10 -2.32 7.59 -5.86
N CYS A 11 -1.59 6.74 -5.14
CA CYS A 11 -1.77 5.29 -5.16
C CYS A 11 -3.08 4.91 -4.48
N TYR A 12 -3.91 4.13 -5.17
CA TYR A 12 -5.19 3.66 -4.64
C TYR A 12 -5.05 2.73 -3.41
N HIS A 13 -3.92 2.04 -3.29
CA HIS A 13 -3.71 1.05 -2.24
C HIS A 13 -3.12 1.63 -0.95
N CYS A 14 -2.09 2.48 -1.06
CA CYS A 14 -1.37 3.02 0.11
C CYS A 14 -1.55 4.53 0.30
N GLY A 15 -2.08 5.25 -0.68
CA GLY A 15 -2.24 6.71 -0.65
C GLY A 15 -0.97 7.51 -0.98
N ASP A 16 0.18 6.86 -1.18
CA ASP A 16 1.44 7.53 -1.56
C ASP A 16 1.41 8.13 -2.97
N THR A 17 2.28 9.10 -3.22
CA THR A 17 2.46 9.70 -4.55
C THR A 17 3.08 8.70 -5.53
N CYS A 18 2.35 8.41 -6.59
CA CYS A 18 2.80 7.64 -7.74
C CYS A 18 3.91 8.38 -8.50
N GLY A 19 4.99 7.65 -8.82
CA GLY A 19 6.08 8.15 -9.67
C GLY A 19 5.70 8.18 -11.15
N ALA A 20 6.66 8.55 -12.01
CA ALA A 20 6.46 8.47 -13.46
C ALA A 20 6.25 7.04 -13.96
N ASP A 21 6.77 6.04 -13.24
CA ASP A 21 6.70 4.61 -13.55
C ASP A 21 5.59 3.89 -12.77
N HIS A 22 4.53 4.62 -12.40
CA HIS A 22 3.40 4.00 -11.70
C HIS A 22 2.62 3.05 -12.60
N VAL A 23 2.01 2.06 -11.99
CA VAL A 23 1.25 1.03 -12.70
C VAL A 23 -0.21 1.40 -12.66
N ARG A 24 -0.89 1.40 -13.81
CA ARG A 24 -2.34 1.60 -13.89
C ARG A 24 -3.04 0.27 -14.11
N ALA A 25 -4.05 -0.04 -13.31
CA ALA A 25 -4.88 -1.24 -13.45
C ALA A 25 -6.33 -0.91 -13.06
N ASP A 26 -7.30 -1.40 -13.83
CA ASP A 26 -8.74 -1.22 -13.56
C ASP A 26 -9.16 0.26 -13.38
N ASP A 27 -8.56 1.15 -14.18
CA ASP A 27 -8.71 2.62 -14.09
C ASP A 27 -8.20 3.26 -12.77
N LYS A 28 -7.44 2.52 -11.98
CA LYS A 28 -6.79 2.97 -10.74
C LYS A 28 -5.28 3.01 -10.90
N ASP A 29 -4.64 3.91 -10.16
CA ASP A 29 -3.20 4.11 -10.19
C ASP A 29 -2.52 3.50 -8.95
N PHE A 30 -1.38 2.86 -9.16
CA PHE A 30 -0.62 2.15 -8.13
C PHE A 30 0.85 2.54 -8.17
N CYS A 31 1.41 2.88 -7.02
CA CYS A 31 2.81 3.33 -6.93
C CYS A 31 3.82 2.22 -7.28
N CYS A 32 3.44 0.95 -7.20
CA CYS A 32 4.31 -0.19 -7.53
C CYS A 32 3.52 -1.44 -7.96
N PRO A 33 4.19 -2.44 -8.60
CA PRO A 33 3.57 -3.71 -8.96
C PRO A 33 3.02 -4.50 -7.76
N GLY A 34 3.60 -4.30 -6.57
CA GLY A 34 3.12 -4.94 -5.33
C GLY A 34 1.73 -4.45 -4.94
N CYS A 35 1.49 -3.14 -5.00
CA CYS A 35 0.18 -2.56 -4.71
C CYS A 35 -0.88 -3.04 -5.71
N ARG A 36 -0.51 -3.16 -6.99
CA ARG A 36 -1.38 -3.76 -8.01
C ARG A 36 -1.68 -5.23 -7.70
N PHE A 37 -0.67 -6.04 -7.38
CA PHE A 37 -0.86 -7.46 -7.13
C PHE A 37 -1.80 -7.72 -5.95
N VAL A 38 -1.68 -6.93 -4.87
CA VAL A 38 -2.59 -7.03 -3.73
C VAL A 38 -4.01 -6.64 -4.12
N TYR A 39 -4.17 -5.60 -4.96
CA TYR A 39 -5.48 -5.24 -5.53
C TYR A 39 -6.07 -6.39 -6.34
N GLU A 40 -5.33 -6.92 -7.32
CA GLU A 40 -5.79 -8.02 -8.18
C GLU A 40 -6.13 -9.28 -7.37
N LEU A 41 -5.37 -9.58 -6.32
CA LEU A 41 -5.61 -10.72 -5.45
C LEU A 41 -6.92 -10.57 -4.66
N LEU A 42 -7.16 -9.39 -4.10
CA LEU A 42 -8.37 -9.08 -3.32
C LEU A 42 -9.61 -8.99 -4.24
N ASP A 43 -9.46 -8.39 -5.42
CA ASP A 43 -10.50 -8.28 -6.44
C ASP A 43 -10.96 -9.65 -6.95
N GLN A 44 -10.01 -10.51 -7.32
CA GLN A 44 -10.31 -11.90 -7.71
C GLN A 44 -10.94 -12.72 -6.58
N SER A 45 -10.65 -12.37 -5.32
CA SER A 45 -11.25 -13.05 -4.16
C SER A 45 -12.66 -12.56 -3.83
N GLY A 46 -13.17 -11.55 -4.54
CA GLY A 46 -14.48 -10.94 -4.27
C GLY A 46 -14.51 -10.19 -2.94
N LEU A 47 -13.34 -9.83 -2.39
CA LEU A 47 -13.19 -9.10 -1.13
C LEU A 47 -13.05 -7.59 -1.38
N CYS A 48 -13.67 -7.08 -2.44
CA CYS A 48 -13.66 -5.66 -2.76
C CYS A 48 -14.28 -4.82 -1.63
N ASP A 49 -15.17 -5.40 -0.82
CA ASP A 49 -15.70 -4.80 0.41
C ASP A 49 -14.59 -4.41 1.42
N TYR A 50 -13.41 -5.03 1.36
CA TYR A 50 -12.27 -4.65 2.19
C TYR A 50 -11.73 -3.25 1.85
N TYR A 51 -11.95 -2.78 0.62
CA TYR A 51 -11.67 -1.40 0.20
C TYR A 51 -12.83 -0.45 0.55
N ASP A 52 -14.08 -0.92 0.51
CA ASP A 52 -15.27 -0.12 0.92
C ASP A 52 -15.33 0.09 2.44
N LEU A 53 -14.74 -0.83 3.22
CA LEU A 53 -14.48 -0.67 4.65
C LEU A 53 -13.42 0.43 4.96
N GLY A 54 -12.89 1.09 3.93
CA GLY A 54 -11.76 2.03 3.94
C GLY A 54 -12.03 3.47 4.37
N ASP A 55 -13.15 3.81 5.03
CA ASP A 55 -13.28 5.11 5.73
C ASP A 55 -12.47 5.18 7.04
N ARG A 56 -11.67 4.15 7.31
CA ARG A 56 -10.73 4.16 8.43
C ARG A 56 -9.32 4.03 7.85
N PRO A 57 -8.61 5.15 7.61
CA PRO A 57 -7.19 5.09 7.33
C PRO A 57 -6.60 4.21 8.42
N GLN A 58 -5.91 3.16 7.98
CA GLN A 58 -5.23 2.23 8.83
C GLN A 58 -4.40 3.09 9.78
N VAL A 59 -4.88 3.21 11.02
CA VAL A 59 -4.10 3.83 12.08
C VAL A 59 -2.88 2.96 12.07
N LYS A 60 -1.77 3.49 11.54
CA LYS A 60 -0.47 2.88 11.72
C LYS A 60 -0.37 2.83 13.22
N ALA A 61 -0.69 1.67 13.79
CA ALA A 61 -0.42 1.39 15.16
C ALA A 61 1.10 1.50 15.17
N GLU A 62 1.57 2.65 15.61
CA GLU A 62 2.78 2.75 16.38
C GLU A 62 2.62 1.72 17.51
N VAL A 63 2.87 0.46 17.16
CA VAL A 63 3.35 -0.52 18.12
C VAL A 63 4.68 0.10 18.52
N ALA A 64 4.61 0.94 19.56
CA ALA A 64 5.78 1.37 20.30
C ALA A 64 6.61 0.11 20.46
N ALA A 65 7.80 0.13 19.85
CA ALA A 65 8.69 -1.00 19.73
C ALA A 65 8.80 -1.69 21.09
N ASP A 66 8.01 -2.73 21.30
CA ASP A 66 8.24 -3.66 22.39
C ASP A 66 9.52 -4.37 22.01
N ALA A 67 10.50 -4.20 22.88
CA ALA A 67 11.89 -4.54 22.67
C ALA A 67 12.06 -5.93 22.02
N PRO A 68 13.13 -6.16 21.25
CA PRO A 68 13.42 -7.51 20.78
C PRO A 68 13.50 -8.42 22.02
N ARG A 69 12.54 -9.34 22.18
CA ARG A 69 12.58 -10.37 23.23
C ARG A 69 13.69 -11.35 22.83
N PRO A 70 14.89 -11.28 23.43
CA PRO A 70 16.03 -12.08 23.00
C PRO A 70 15.82 -13.59 23.27
N GLU A 71 14.79 -13.93 24.04
CA GLU A 71 14.49 -15.27 24.54
C GLU A 71 13.85 -16.21 23.49
N LEU A 72 13.58 -15.74 22.26
CA LEU A 72 12.97 -16.57 21.20
C LEU A 72 14.01 -17.36 20.37
N PHE A 73 15.29 -17.01 20.46
CA PHE A 73 16.36 -17.62 19.65
C PHE A 73 17.30 -18.54 20.45
N ASP A 74 17.10 -18.70 21.76
CA ASP A 74 17.90 -19.57 22.63
C ASP A 74 17.04 -20.73 23.19
N LEU A 75 16.48 -21.55 22.30
CA LEU A 75 15.97 -22.89 22.65
C LEU A 75 17.05 -23.93 22.32
N PRO A 76 17.40 -24.84 23.27
CA PRO A 76 18.48 -25.81 23.12
C PRO A 76 18.25 -26.85 22.03
#